data_AF-A0A954T8A0-F1
#
_entry.id   AF-A0A954T8A0-F1
#
_cell.length_a   1.000
_cell.length_b   1.000
_cell.length_c   1.000
_cell.angle_alpha   90.00
_cell.angle_beta   90.00
_cell.angle_gamma   90.00
#
_symmetry.space_group_name_H-M   'P 1'
#
loop_
_entity.id
_entity.type
_entity.pdbx_description
1 polymer ?
#
loop_
_entity_poly.entity_id
_entity_poly.type
_entity_poly.pdbx_seq_one_letter_code
_entity_poly.pdbx_strand_id
1 'polypeptide(L)'
;MSSIPSLRIRDVNEQPVREDGDFVLYWMIAFRRCHWNFSLERAIEWCSKLKKPLVVFEPLRCGYEWASDRLHRFVLQGMADNRNELTDKQ
;
A
#
# COMPACT_ATOMS: atom_id res chain seq x y z
N MET A 1 -19.17 8.86 -2.32
CA MET A 1 -18.28 10.02 -2.11
C MET A 1 -16.99 9.49 -1.50
N SER A 2 -15.83 10.05 -1.86
CA SER A 2 -14.53 9.65 -1.30
C SER A 2 -14.52 9.91 0.20
N SER A 3 -14.20 8.92 1.04
CA SER A 3 -14.04 9.12 2.49
C SER A 3 -12.71 9.81 2.81
N ILE A 4 -11.77 9.81 1.85
CA ILE A 4 -10.45 10.41 1.98
C ILE A 4 -10.52 11.91 1.64
N PRO A 5 -10.05 12.80 2.54
CA PRO A 5 -9.95 14.22 2.25
C PRO A 5 -9.06 14.47 1.02
N SER A 6 -9.52 15.32 0.09
CA SER A 6 -8.78 15.66 -1.14
C SER A 6 -7.37 16.20 -0.85
N LEU A 7 -7.20 16.95 0.24
CA LEU A 7 -5.89 17.46 0.70
C LEU A 7 -4.86 16.35 0.96
N ARG A 8 -5.29 15.10 1.17
CA ARG A 8 -4.41 13.94 1.39
C ARG A 8 -4.07 13.18 0.10
N ILE A 9 -4.62 13.60 -1.03
CA ILE A 9 -4.43 12.95 -2.33
C ILE A 9 -3.66 13.91 -3.22
N ARG A 10 -2.61 13.41 -3.86
CA ARG A 10 -1.84 14.15 -4.86
C ARG A 10 -1.57 13.24 -6.04
N ASP A 11 -1.90 13.71 -7.22
CA ASP A 11 -1.53 13.04 -8.46
C ASP A 11 -0.02 13.21 -8.68
N VAL A 12 0.65 12.12 -9.03
CA VAL A 12 2.11 12.08 -9.19
C VAL A 12 2.55 12.03 -10.65
N ASN A 13 1.58 11.96 -11.58
CA ASN A 13 1.77 12.05 -13.02
C ASN A 13 0.48 12.56 -13.67
N GLU A 14 0.54 12.88 -14.97
CA GLU A 14 -0.57 13.42 -15.76
C GLU A 14 -1.29 12.35 -16.59
N GLN A 15 -0.99 11.07 -16.36
CA GLN A 15 -1.59 9.99 -17.14
C GLN A 15 -3.01 9.70 -16.66
N PRO A 16 -3.96 9.43 -17.59
CA PRO A 16 -5.29 9.02 -17.20
C PRO A 16 -5.26 7.68 -16.47
N VAL A 17 -6.30 7.42 -15.70
CA VAL A 17 -6.47 6.12 -15.04
C VAL A 17 -6.69 5.05 -16.11
N ARG A 18 -5.91 3.97 -16.01
CA ARG A 18 -5.99 2.84 -16.93
C ARG A 18 -7.06 1.84 -16.48
N GLU A 19 -8.18 1.78 -17.17
CA GLU A 19 -9.33 0.93 -16.81
C GLU A 19 -9.15 -0.56 -17.17
N ASP A 20 -8.33 -0.85 -18.20
CA ASP A 20 -8.02 -2.20 -18.66
C ASP A 20 -6.88 -2.89 -17.87
N GLY A 21 -6.39 -2.26 -16.80
CA GLY A 21 -5.41 -2.86 -15.90
C GLY A 21 -5.96 -4.06 -15.12
N ASP A 22 -5.06 -4.94 -14.67
CA ASP A 22 -5.44 -6.17 -13.95
C ASP A 22 -5.74 -5.95 -12.47
N PHE A 23 -5.10 -4.95 -11.84
CA PHE A 23 -5.19 -4.69 -10.40
C PHE A 23 -4.90 -3.23 -10.06
N VAL A 24 -5.28 -2.83 -8.85
CA VAL A 24 -4.79 -1.59 -8.21
C VAL A 24 -3.60 -1.95 -7.33
N LEU A 25 -2.48 -1.27 -7.52
CA LEU A 25 -1.28 -1.48 -6.72
C LEU A 25 -1.23 -0.47 -5.58
N TYR A 26 -1.20 -0.95 -4.34
CA TYR A 26 -0.83 -0.14 -3.19
C TYR A 26 0.64 -0.36 -2.83
N TRP A 27 1.45 0.67 -3.05
CA TRP A 27 2.88 0.65 -2.71
C TRP A 27 3.10 1.11 -1.26
N MET A 28 3.20 0.16 -0.33
CA MET A 28 3.27 0.40 1.10
C MET A 28 4.73 0.61 1.57
N ILE A 29 5.16 1.87 1.68
CA ILE A 29 6.52 2.22 2.14
C ILE A 29 6.51 2.89 3.51
N ALA A 30 5.86 4.05 3.63
CA ALA A 30 5.96 4.89 4.83
C ALA A 30 5.01 4.46 5.97
N PHE A 31 3.81 4.00 5.62
CA PHE A 31 2.77 3.60 6.58
C PHE A 31 2.54 2.09 6.49
N ARG A 32 3.46 1.31 7.07
CA ARG A 32 3.45 -0.16 7.07
C ARG A 32 2.46 -0.74 8.08
N ARG A 33 1.18 -0.43 7.89
CA ARG A 33 0.06 -0.85 8.76
C ARG A 33 -1.24 -0.95 7.98
N CYS A 34 -2.12 -1.83 8.42
CA CYS A 34 -3.42 -2.08 7.80
C CYS A 34 -4.56 -1.19 8.34
N HIS A 35 -4.39 -0.65 9.54
CA HIS A 35 -5.39 0.19 10.19
C HIS A 35 -5.01 1.68 10.17
N TRP A 36 -6.03 2.55 10.10
CA TRP A 36 -5.88 4.02 10.09
C TRP A 36 -4.83 4.49 9.06
N ASN A 37 -5.06 4.09 7.81
CA ASN A 37 -4.14 4.31 6.70
C ASN A 37 -4.91 4.83 5.48
N PHE A 38 -4.93 6.16 5.33
CA PHE A 38 -5.61 6.83 4.21
C PHE A 38 -5.12 6.37 2.84
N SER A 39 -3.85 5.97 2.71
CA SER A 39 -3.31 5.49 1.44
C SER A 39 -3.88 4.12 1.07
N LEU A 40 -4.04 3.22 2.06
CA LEU A 40 -4.69 1.93 1.86
C LEU A 40 -6.18 2.08 1.57
N GLU A 41 -6.89 2.92 2.34
CA GLU A 41 -8.31 3.21 2.10
C GLU A 41 -8.52 3.81 0.70
N ARG A 42 -7.63 4.71 0.26
CA ARG A 42 -7.68 5.26 -1.10
C ARG A 42 -7.47 4.21 -2.18
N ALA A 43 -6.60 3.23 -1.96
CA ALA A 43 -6.41 2.12 -2.88
C ALA A 43 -7.67 1.24 -2.96
N ILE A 44 -8.31 0.95 -1.83
CA ILE A 44 -9.59 0.21 -1.77
C ILE A 44 -10.70 0.96 -2.50
N GLU A 45 -10.80 2.28 -2.37
CA GLU A 45 -11.76 3.08 -3.15
C GLU A 45 -11.56 2.91 -4.66
N TRP A 46 -10.30 2.85 -5.12
CA TRP A 46 -9.99 2.59 -6.52
C TRP A 46 -10.36 1.17 -6.93
N CYS A 47 -10.10 0.16 -6.11
CA CYS A 47 -10.52 -1.22 -6.37
C CYS A 47 -12.04 -1.30 -6.56
N SER A 48 -12.80 -0.64 -5.69
CA SER A 48 -14.27 -0.60 -5.78
C SER A 48 -14.75 0.12 -7.05
N LYS A 49 -14.11 1.23 -7.42
CA LYS A 49 -14.45 1.98 -8.64
C LYS A 49 -14.14 1.21 -9.92
N LEU A 50 -12.95 0.61 -10.00
CA LEU A 50 -12.46 -0.07 -11.20
C LEU A 50 -12.91 -1.55 -11.25
N LYS A 51 -13.47 -2.07 -10.17
CA LYS A 51 -13.82 -3.49 -9.99
C LYS A 51 -12.62 -4.41 -10.22
N LYS A 52 -11.47 -4.04 -9.64
CA LYS A 52 -10.20 -4.78 -9.76
C LYS A 52 -9.70 -5.20 -8.38
N PRO A 53 -8.95 -6.32 -8.28
CA PRO A 53 -8.33 -6.73 -7.03
C PRO A 53 -7.28 -5.71 -6.55
N LEU A 54 -7.07 -5.69 -5.23
CA LEU A 54 -5.98 -4.94 -4.60
C LEU A 54 -4.72 -5.82 -4.52
N VAL A 55 -3.59 -5.29 -4.94
CA VAL A 55 -2.27 -5.88 -4.67
C VAL A 55 -1.52 -4.92 -3.75
N VAL A 56 -1.09 -5.41 -2.57
CA VAL A 56 -0.24 -4.67 -1.65
C VAL A 56 1.21 -5.07 -1.89
N PHE A 57 2.06 -4.11 -2.24
CA PHE A 57 3.48 -4.31 -2.41
C PHE A 57 4.25 -3.53 -1.35
N GLU A 58 4.97 -4.27 -0.50
CA GLU A 58 5.72 -3.73 0.63
C GLU A 58 7.23 -3.96 0.40
N PRO A 59 7.97 -2.99 -0.18
CA PRO A 59 9.38 -3.18 -0.52
C PRO A 59 10.29 -3.12 0.70
N LEU A 60 11.38 -3.88 0.67
CA LEU A 60 12.49 -3.76 1.60
C LEU A 60 13.79 -3.60 0.80
N ARG A 61 14.44 -2.44 0.94
CA ARG A 61 15.74 -2.16 0.31
C ARG A 61 16.84 -2.53 1.30
N CYS A 62 17.86 -3.28 0.87
CA CYS A 62 18.94 -3.73 1.76
C CYS A 62 20.31 -3.04 1.51
N GLY A 63 20.44 -2.24 0.45
CA GLY A 63 21.72 -1.65 0.00
C GLY A 63 21.78 -0.12 0.16
N TYR A 64 21.46 0.40 1.33
CA TYR A 64 21.62 1.83 1.66
C TYR A 64 22.65 1.99 2.78
N GLU A 65 23.26 3.17 2.91
CA GLU A 65 24.42 3.42 3.78
C GLU A 65 24.22 2.96 5.23
N TRP A 66 23.01 3.11 5.75
CA TRP A 66 22.66 2.77 7.14
C TRP A 66 21.81 1.49 7.25
N ALA A 67 21.87 0.63 6.23
CA ALA A 67 21.22 -0.66 6.24
C ALA A 67 21.84 -1.53 7.35
N SER A 68 20.99 -2.19 8.13
CA SER A 68 21.46 -3.11 9.16
C SER A 68 20.46 -4.24 9.38
N ASP A 69 20.98 -5.42 9.70
CA ASP A 69 20.17 -6.62 9.95
C ASP A 69 19.16 -6.41 11.08
N ARG A 70 19.50 -5.60 12.08
CA ARG A 70 18.57 -5.27 13.16
C ARG A 70 17.34 -4.50 12.66
N LEU A 71 17.55 -3.50 11.81
CA LEU A 71 16.44 -2.73 11.23
C LEU A 71 15.64 -3.61 10.25
N HIS A 72 16.32 -4.39 9.40
CA HIS A 72 15.65 -5.30 8.48
C HIS A 72 14.83 -6.35 9.20
N ARG A 73 15.33 -6.92 10.31
CA ARG A 73 14.58 -7.88 11.13
C ARG A 73 13.29 -7.27 11.67
N PHE A 74 13.36 -6.05 12.22
CA PHE A 74 12.17 -5.35 12.71
C PHE A 74 11.14 -5.14 11.59
N VAL A 75 11.60 -4.72 10.42
CA VAL A 75 10.75 -4.52 9.25
C VAL A 75 10.12 -5.84 8.77
N LEU A 76 10.90 -6.91 8.64
CA LEU A 76 10.43 -8.22 8.20
C LEU A 76 9.41 -8.85 9.16
N GLN A 77 9.58 -8.66 10.47
CA GLN A 77 8.59 -9.08 11.47
C GLN A 77 7.27 -8.35 11.27
N GLY A 78 7.30 -7.01 11.11
CA GLY A 78 6.10 -6.24 10.80
C GLY A 78 5.44 -6.63 9.46
N MET A 79 6.22 -7.02 8.44
CA MET A 79 5.67 -7.57 7.18
C MET A 79 4.92 -8.87 7.40
N ALA A 80 5.43 -9.75 8.27
CA ALA A 80 4.75 -10.99 8.61
C ALA A 80 3.43 -10.72 9.34
N ASP A 81 3.42 -9.76 10.27
CA ASP A 81 2.21 -9.34 10.98
C ASP A 81 1.17 -8.74 10.02
N ASN A 82 1.58 -7.81 9.15
CA ASN A 82 0.72 -7.22 8.12
C ASN A 82 0.13 -8.29 7.19
N ARG A 83 0.95 -9.27 6.77
CA ARG A 83 0.48 -10.38 5.93
C ARG A 83 -0.60 -11.18 6.64
N ASN A 84 -0.36 -11.59 7.88
CA ASN A 84 -1.32 -12.39 8.65
C ASN A 84 -2.65 -11.62 8.79
N GLU A 85 -2.59 -10.34 9.12
CA GLU A 85 -3.79 -9.51 9.28
C GLU A 85 -4.59 -9.34 7.97
N LEU A 86 -3.90 -9.25 6.82
CA LEU A 86 -4.54 -9.12 5.51
C LEU A 86 -5.12 -10.45 5.01
N THR A 87 -4.50 -11.59 5.35
CA THR A 87 -5.02 -12.91 4.98
C THR A 87 -6.18 -13.34 5.85
N ASP A 88 -6.22 -12.95 7.11
CA ASP A 88 -7.33 -13.23 8.03
C ASP A 88 -8.62 -12.46 7.66
N LYS A 89 -8.51 -11.45 6.78
CA LYS A 89 -9.61 -10.60 6.32
C LYS A 89 -10.15 -10.97 4.93
N GLN A 90 -9.69 -12.08 4.33
CA GLN A 90 -10.30 -12.67 3.12
C GLN A 90 -11.53 -13.51 3.46
#